data_AF-A0A0R2C6F3-F1
#
_entry.id   AF-A0A0R2C6F3-F1
#
_cell.length_a   1.000
_cell.length_b   1.000
_cell.length_c   1.000
_cell.angle_alpha   90.00
_cell.angle_beta   90.00
_cell.angle_gamma   90.00
#
_symmetry.space_group_name_H-M   'P 1'
#
loop_
_entity.id
_entity.type
_entity.pdbx_description
1 polymer ?
#
loop_
_entity_poly.entity_id
_entity_poly.type
_entity_poly.pdbx_seq_one_letter_code
_entity_poly.pdbx_strand_id
1 'polypeptide(L)'
;MEKVLYAINDLQLPFPITFTQMTWFIVSLFAVMLLGDLPPLSFIDGAFLKYVGIPAGLTWFMSQKTFDNKKPMGFLRSVINYAITPKLTYAGKAVKSQKEKQTAAVTYVWRYHNEISN
;
A
#
# COMPACT_ATOMS: atom_id res chain seq x y z
N MET A 1 8.22 -13.26 10.85
CA MET A 1 7.42 -14.09 9.93
C MET A 1 5.95 -13.95 10.31
N GLU A 2 5.03 -13.87 9.36
CA GLU A 2 3.59 -13.83 9.67
C GLU A 2 3.12 -15.23 10.07
N LYS A 3 2.19 -15.32 11.03
CA LYS A 3 1.61 -16.60 11.44
C LYS A 3 0.64 -17.06 10.36
N VAL A 4 0.94 -18.21 9.77
CA VAL A 4 0.09 -18.91 8.81
C VAL A 4 -0.92 -19.75 9.57
N LEU A 5 -2.18 -19.69 9.17
CA LEU A 5 -3.27 -20.47 9.74
C LEU A 5 -3.63 -21.60 8.76
N TYR A 6 -3.55 -22.83 9.27
CA TYR A 6 -3.94 -24.03 8.55
C TYR A 6 -5.32 -24.54 8.97
N ALA A 7 -5.79 -24.10 10.16
CA ALA A 7 -7.10 -24.41 10.67
C ALA A 7 -7.66 -23.22 11.45
N ILE A 8 -8.99 -23.08 11.41
CA ILE A 8 -9.74 -22.17 12.29
C ILE A 8 -10.52 -23.06 13.26
N ASN A 9 -10.13 -23.03 14.53
CA ASN A 9 -10.60 -23.98 15.54
C ASN A 9 -10.32 -25.43 15.07
N ASP A 10 -11.34 -26.17 14.63
CA ASP A 10 -11.23 -27.54 14.08
C ASP A 10 -11.41 -27.63 12.54
N LEU A 11 -11.76 -26.52 11.87
CA LEU A 11 -11.92 -26.52 10.41
C LEU A 11 -10.56 -26.37 9.74
N GLN A 12 -10.08 -27.44 9.10
CA GLN A 12 -8.91 -27.39 8.24
C GLN A 12 -9.22 -26.61 6.97
N LEU A 13 -8.42 -25.59 6.69
CA LEU A 13 -8.56 -24.79 5.49
C LEU A 13 -7.93 -25.56 4.31
N PRO A 14 -8.59 -25.61 3.13
CA PRO A 14 -8.03 -26.26 1.94
C PRO A 14 -6.74 -25.60 1.44
N PHE A 15 -6.45 -24.38 1.89
CA PHE A 15 -5.23 -23.65 1.62
C PHE A 15 -4.83 -22.82 2.86
N PRO A 16 -3.52 -22.72 3.16
CA PRO A 16 -3.04 -21.91 4.26
C PRO A 16 -3.30 -20.41 4.02
N ILE A 17 -3.81 -19.71 5.01
CA ILE A 17 -4.09 -18.25 4.94
C ILE A 17 -3.37 -17.53 6.08
N THR A 18 -2.80 -16.35 5.82
CA THR A 18 -2.22 -15.51 6.89
C THR A 18 -3.25 -14.55 7.49
N PHE A 19 -3.02 -14.14 8.74
CA PHE A 19 -3.88 -13.14 9.39
C PHE A 19 -3.94 -11.80 8.62
N THR A 20 -2.84 -11.42 8.00
CA THR A 20 -2.75 -10.22 7.15
C THR A 20 -3.60 -10.36 5.89
N GLN A 21 -3.59 -11.53 5.23
CA GLN A 21 -4.44 -11.79 4.07
C GLN A 21 -5.94 -11.72 4.42
N MET A 22 -6.37 -12.29 5.54
CA MET A 22 -7.77 -12.17 5.99
C MET A 22 -8.14 -10.71 6.27
N THR A 23 -7.26 -9.95 6.92
CA THR A 23 -7.50 -8.54 7.23
C THR A 23 -7.67 -7.72 5.96
N TRP A 24 -6.78 -7.88 4.97
CA TRP A 24 -6.90 -7.19 3.68
C TRP A 24 -8.14 -7.63 2.90
N PHE A 25 -8.53 -8.89 3.00
CA PHE A 25 -9.75 -9.38 2.36
C PHE A 25 -11.00 -8.71 2.95
N ILE A 26 -11.11 -8.63 4.28
CA ILE A 26 -12.22 -7.96 4.95
C ILE A 26 -12.25 -6.45 4.60
N VAL A 27 -11.10 -5.77 4.68
CA VAL A 27 -11.00 -4.34 4.37
C VAL A 27 -11.37 -4.05 2.91
N SER A 28 -10.88 -4.86 1.97
CA SER A 28 -11.17 -4.70 0.54
C SER A 28 -12.62 -5.05 0.19
N LEU A 29 -13.21 -6.06 0.83
CA LEU A 29 -14.63 -6.38 0.68
C LEU A 29 -15.50 -5.22 1.18
N PHE A 30 -15.17 -4.66 2.35
CA PHE A 30 -15.89 -3.50 2.88
C PHE A 30 -15.74 -2.27 1.96
N ALA A 31 -14.53 -2.02 1.43
CA ALA A 31 -14.30 -0.96 0.46
C ALA A 31 -15.11 -1.16 -0.82
N VAL A 32 -15.16 -2.36 -1.38
CA VAL A 32 -15.97 -2.68 -2.56
C VAL A 32 -17.47 -2.52 -2.28
N MET A 33 -17.94 -2.85 -1.09
CA MET A 33 -19.33 -2.64 -0.69
C MET A 33 -19.66 -1.14 -0.60
N LEU A 34 -18.79 -0.32 0.00
CA LEU A 34 -18.97 1.13 0.07
C LEU A 34 -18.85 1.83 -1.29
N LEU A 35 -17.96 1.36 -2.17
CA LEU A 35 -17.73 1.92 -3.50
C LEU A 35 -18.57 1.23 -4.59
N GLY A 36 -19.49 0.35 -4.21
CA GLY A 36 -20.22 -0.53 -5.13
C GLY A 36 -21.12 0.18 -6.13
N ASP A 37 -21.53 1.40 -5.80
CA ASP A 37 -22.42 2.27 -6.59
C ASP A 37 -21.66 3.28 -7.45
N LEU A 38 -20.32 3.34 -7.36
CA LEU A 38 -19.50 4.22 -8.18
C LEU A 38 -19.27 3.60 -9.58
N PRO A 39 -19.45 4.38 -10.67
CA PRO A 39 -19.14 3.93 -12.03
C PRO A 39 -17.61 3.87 -12.17
N PRO A 40 -16.96 2.71 -11.94
CA PRO A 40 -16.92 1.56 -12.86
C PRO A 40 -17.22 0.20 -12.20
N LEU A 41 -17.43 0.16 -10.87
CA LEU A 41 -17.79 -1.04 -10.12
C LEU A 41 -19.28 -1.41 -10.29
N SER A 42 -20.10 -0.43 -10.66
CA SER A 42 -21.52 -0.60 -10.94
C SER A 42 -21.81 -1.33 -12.25
N PHE A 43 -20.83 -1.44 -13.17
CA PHE A 43 -20.99 -2.12 -14.47
C PHE A 43 -20.71 -3.63 -14.41
N ILE A 44 -20.31 -4.15 -13.25
CA ILE A 44 -19.99 -5.57 -13.06
C ILE A 44 -21.21 -6.24 -12.46
N ASP A 45 -22.00 -6.91 -13.30
CA ASP A 45 -23.21 -7.65 -12.89
C ASP A 45 -22.90 -8.95 -12.11
N GLY A 46 -21.67 -9.45 -12.22
CA GLY A 46 -21.25 -10.68 -11.54
C GLY A 46 -21.00 -10.46 -10.06
N ALA A 47 -21.93 -10.86 -9.19
CA ALA A 47 -21.78 -10.77 -7.73
C ALA A 47 -20.52 -11.50 -7.22
N PHE A 48 -20.19 -12.67 -7.77
CA PHE A 48 -18.98 -13.40 -7.40
C PHE A 48 -17.71 -12.63 -7.80
N LEU A 49 -17.64 -12.11 -9.03
CA LEU A 49 -16.48 -11.36 -9.50
C LEU A 49 -16.32 -10.04 -8.74
N LYS A 50 -17.43 -9.37 -8.44
CA LYS A 50 -17.47 -8.09 -7.71
C LYS A 50 -17.02 -8.26 -6.27
N TYR A 51 -17.61 -9.20 -5.52
CA TYR A 51 -17.40 -9.30 -4.06
C TYR A 51 -16.37 -10.35 -3.64
N VAL A 52 -15.99 -11.28 -4.52
CA VAL A 52 -14.93 -12.26 -4.24
C VAL A 52 -13.71 -11.99 -5.11
N GLY A 53 -13.91 -11.80 -6.42
CA GLY A 53 -12.81 -11.60 -7.37
C GLY A 53 -11.97 -10.35 -7.09
N ILE A 54 -12.62 -9.17 -7.00
CA ILE A 54 -11.91 -7.90 -6.75
C ILE A 54 -11.24 -7.91 -5.36
N PRO A 55 -11.93 -8.28 -4.26
CA PRO A 55 -11.28 -8.37 -2.94
C PRO A 55 -10.14 -9.40 -2.89
N ALA A 56 -10.28 -10.56 -3.53
CA ALA A 56 -9.21 -11.55 -3.61
C ALA A 56 -8.00 -11.03 -4.40
N GLY A 57 -8.22 -10.36 -5.53
CA GLY A 57 -7.16 -9.73 -6.32
C GLY A 57 -6.43 -8.62 -5.56
N LEU A 58 -7.18 -7.76 -4.84
CA LEU A 58 -6.60 -6.73 -3.98
C LEU A 58 -5.80 -7.31 -2.82
N THR A 59 -6.32 -8.37 -2.18
CA THR A 59 -5.65 -9.08 -1.10
C THR A 59 -4.36 -9.72 -1.58
N TRP A 60 -4.39 -10.37 -2.74
CA TRP A 60 -3.21 -10.95 -3.39
C TRP A 60 -2.17 -9.88 -3.72
N PHE A 61 -2.60 -8.75 -4.29
CA PHE A 61 -1.71 -7.62 -4.60
C PHE A 61 -1.02 -7.06 -3.35
N MET A 62 -1.80 -6.84 -2.27
CA MET A 62 -1.24 -6.43 -0.98
C MET A 62 -0.35 -7.51 -0.37
N SER A 63 -0.59 -8.80 -0.60
CA SER A 63 0.20 -9.89 -0.04
C SER A 63 1.55 -10.11 -0.74
N GLN A 64 1.72 -9.66 -1.98
CA GLN A 64 2.96 -9.88 -2.75
C GLN A 64 3.95 -8.71 -2.68
N LYS A 65 3.45 -7.48 -2.56
CA LYS A 65 4.28 -6.27 -2.73
C LYS A 65 4.72 -5.69 -1.40
N THR A 66 6.04 -5.60 -1.22
CA THR A 66 6.66 -4.77 -0.21
C THR A 66 6.64 -3.32 -0.71
N PHE A 67 5.82 -2.47 -0.10
CA PHE A 67 5.79 -1.04 -0.44
C PHE A 67 6.85 -0.31 0.37
N ASP A 68 7.78 0.38 -0.30
CA ASP A 68 8.86 1.15 0.35
C ASP A 68 9.69 0.31 1.34
N ASN A 69 10.02 -0.93 0.95
CA ASN A 69 10.70 -1.93 1.80
C ASN A 69 10.01 -2.23 3.14
N LYS A 70 8.74 -1.84 3.29
CA LYS A 70 7.91 -2.09 4.46
C LYS A 70 6.81 -3.10 4.14
N LYS A 71 6.39 -3.81 5.18
CA LYS A 71 5.16 -4.61 5.11
C LYS A 71 3.99 -3.72 4.72
N PRO A 72 2.99 -4.23 3.98
CA PRO A 72 1.82 -3.47 3.52
C PRO A 72 1.16 -2.63 4.63
N MET A 73 1.00 -3.20 5.83
CA MET A 73 0.43 -2.49 6.99
C MET A 73 1.33 -1.36 7.49
N GLY A 74 2.65 -1.56 7.47
CA GLY A 74 3.63 -0.55 7.85
C GLY A 74 3.68 0.61 6.84
N PHE A 75 3.52 0.30 5.55
CA PHE A 75 3.35 1.30 4.51
C PHE A 75 2.09 2.12 4.73
N LEU A 76 0.92 1.48 4.94
CA LEU A 76 -0.33 2.19 5.18
C LEU A 76 -0.25 3.11 6.40
N ARG A 77 0.33 2.63 7.50
CA ARG A 77 0.60 3.45 8.69
C ARG A 77 1.47 4.67 8.35
N SER A 78 2.48 4.51 7.50
CA SER A 78 3.34 5.61 7.08
C SER A 78 2.60 6.64 6.23
N VAL A 79 1.70 6.21 5.35
CA VAL A 79 0.85 7.09 4.53
C VAL A 79 -0.11 7.89 5.42
N ILE A 80 -0.79 7.23 6.35
CA ILE A 80 -1.72 7.88 7.30
C ILE A 80 -0.96 8.87 8.17
N ASN A 81 0.17 8.46 8.75
CA ASN A 81 1.02 9.35 9.53
C ASN A 81 1.47 10.56 8.70
N TYR A 82 1.89 10.36 7.45
CA TYR A 82 2.29 11.45 6.57
C TYR A 82 1.14 12.42 6.27
N ALA A 83 -0.09 11.93 6.14
CA ALA A 83 -1.28 12.75 5.89
C ALA A 83 -1.67 13.60 7.10
N ILE A 84 -1.51 13.06 8.32
CA ILE A 84 -1.89 13.74 9.58
C ILE A 84 -0.74 14.64 10.08
N THR A 85 0.51 14.28 9.82
CA THR A 85 1.67 15.00 10.34
C THR A 85 1.72 16.41 9.77
N PRO A 86 1.72 17.47 10.61
CA PRO A 86 1.80 18.83 10.13
C PRO A 86 3.18 19.08 9.50
N LYS A 87 3.17 19.62 8.28
CA LYS A 87 4.39 19.93 7.54
C LYS A 87 4.96 21.26 8.03
N LEU A 88 5.72 21.19 9.12
CA LEU A 88 6.40 22.33 9.73
C LEU A 88 7.89 22.33 9.39
N THR A 89 8.45 23.52 9.20
CA THR A 89 9.90 23.74 9.15
C THR A 89 10.51 23.60 10.55
N TYR A 90 11.84 23.49 10.63
CA TYR A 90 12.57 23.52 11.90
C TYR A 90 12.23 24.75 12.76
N ALA A 91 11.88 25.88 12.13
CA ALA A 91 11.46 27.12 12.77
C ALA A 91 9.95 27.17 13.13
N GLY A 92 9.23 26.05 13.06
CA GLY A 92 7.79 25.98 13.37
C GLY A 92 6.86 26.66 12.35
N LYS A 93 7.40 27.17 11.23
CA LYS A 93 6.59 27.79 10.17
C LYS A 93 6.02 26.72 9.24
N ALA A 94 4.76 26.89 8.83
CA ALA A 94 4.12 26.03 7.84
C ALA A 94 4.88 26.04 6.51
N VAL A 95 5.18 24.86 5.97
CA VAL A 95 5.88 24.72 4.69
C VAL A 95 4.93 25.06 3.55
N LYS A 96 5.15 26.19 2.87
CA LYS A 96 4.50 26.48 1.59
C LYS A 96 5.28 25.77 0.49
N SER A 97 4.68 24.75 -0.14
CA SER A 97 5.28 24.11 -1.31
C SER A 97 5.26 25.07 -2.50
N GLN A 98 6.32 25.86 -2.67
CA GLN A 98 6.53 26.69 -3.84
C GLN A 98 7.41 25.93 -4.84
N LYS A 99 6.88 25.67 -6.04
CA LYS A 99 7.69 25.18 -7.16
C LYS A 99 8.39 26.39 -7.79
N GLU A 100 9.59 26.68 -7.34
CA GLU A 100 10.43 27.70 -7.95
C GLU A 100 11.26 27.09 -9.07
N LYS A 101 11.20 27.69 -10.27
CA LYS A 101 12.14 27.35 -11.34
C LYS A 101 13.46 28.04 -11.02
N GLN A 102 14.44 27.27 -10.55
CA GLN A 102 15.79 27.78 -10.37
C GLN A 102 16.32 28.27 -11.73
N THR A 103 16.50 29.59 -11.84
CA THR A 103 17.03 30.24 -13.05
C THR A 103 18.56 30.35 -13.00
N ALA A 104 19.16 30.18 -11.82
CA ALA A 104 20.60 30.16 -11.62
C ALA A 104 21.22 28.84 -12.13
N ALA A 105 22.44 28.91 -12.65
CA ALA A 105 23.21 27.73 -13.04
C ALA A 105 23.49 26.86 -11.81
N VAL A 106 22.98 25.63 -11.80
CA VAL A 106 23.22 24.65 -10.73
C VAL A 106 24.38 23.74 -11.14
N THR A 107 25.44 23.72 -10.34
CA THR A 107 26.54 22.76 -10.51
C THR A 107 26.16 21.45 -9.85
N TYR A 108 25.95 20.40 -10.65
CA TYR A 108 25.73 19.04 -10.15
C TYR A 108 27.05 18.28 -10.09
N VAL A 109 27.35 17.65 -8.95
CA VAL A 109 28.51 16.78 -8.77
C VAL A 109 28.02 15.34 -8.64
N TRP A 110 28.61 14.45 -9.43
CA TRP A 110 28.31 13.02 -9.44
C TRP A 110 29.57 12.25 -9.01
N ARG A 111 29.39 11.20 -8.20
CA ARG A 111 30.48 10.32 -7.77
C ARG A 111 30.48 9.08 -8.66
N TYR A 112 31.55 8.86 -9.40
CA TYR A 112 31.78 7.59 -10.09
C TYR A 112 32.47 6.60 -9.15
N HIS A 113 31.91 5.40 -9.00
CA HIS A 113 32.54 4.30 -8.29
C HIS A 113 33.30 3.47 -9.32
N ASN A 114 34.62 3.62 -9.40
CA ASN A 114 35.46 2.75 -10.22
C ASN A 114 35.79 1.51 -9.39
N GLU A 115 35.20 0.38 -9.75
CA GLU A 115 35.63 -0.92 -9.25
C GLU A 115 36.95 -1.27 -9.93
N ILE A 116 38.05 -1.06 -9.23
CA ILE A 116 39.37 -1.53 -9.68
C ILE A 116 39.39 -3.04 -9.43
N SER A 117 39.18 -3.82 -10.49
CA SER A 117 39.43 -5.27 -10.46
C SER A 117 40.94 -5.49 -10.32
N ASN A 118 41.34 -6.15 -9.24
CA ASN A 118 42.70 -6.67 -9.05
C ASN A 118 42.66 -8.19 -9.14
#